data_AF-A0A1H7LEP6-F1
#
_entry.id   AF-A0A1H7LEP6-F1
#
_cell.length_a   1.000
_cell.length_b   1.000
_cell.length_c   1.000
_cell.angle_alpha   90.00
_cell.angle_beta   90.00
_cell.angle_gamma   90.00
#
_symmetry.space_group_name_H-M   'P 1'
#
loop_
_entity.id
_entity.type
_entity.pdbx_description
1 polymer ?
#
loop_
_entity_poly.entity_id
_entity_poly.type
_entity_poly.pdbx_seq_one_letter_code
_entity_poly.pdbx_strand_id
1 'polypeptide(L)'
;MQLLTSRPSYASAPVASALVAPTLVALFAAVAMPAYAGNLDAEGRIFTRWDFPDGLPFLGTGSKMESRLSERWAEALARGGFEPVGEPKTNSKGERYVLMLSAALPVPVSALPPGMEKQVWYEYWIRTITTPEGATPEKFTSSGSRYLIRCEPLTVMGLGSAYFANGDSTGQPNKVYAFYRSPMDLSGAAMNLPGHKQAAERSCSQEMAEATEKRTADNVRDLLERMEDMQKIMAVRMRKALPPGGASSAPASSDSNGSTSSTGSTDSPGETPSGLFALMQDPTLFDEQGQPRPARIRLYGANGGGAYLHKGVACYSDDTEIQVAGGLASSFKSLVGATSNLSIGMPATELSRSVEAGGWNMGAKWFYQEHAIPAGEPTTVRIGTPACQMTSGSFIAVPGVDYEAKNVRAAEKGLCMMTVNRILPNGDLKPVPITAASRCVPGAAAAKPALDVPRDGPKDGPKELPKQGPSAAAAVN
;
A
#
# COMPACT_ATOMS: atom_id res chain seq x y z
N MET A 1 -2.19 -57.17 -65.90
CA MET A 1 -2.93 -57.61 -64.70
C MET A 1 -3.39 -56.37 -63.95
N GLN A 2 -4.62 -55.93 -64.22
CA GLN A 2 -5.30 -54.83 -63.55
C GLN A 2 -6.15 -55.43 -62.43
N LEU A 3 -6.00 -54.96 -61.19
CA LEU A 3 -6.86 -55.31 -60.07
C LEU A 3 -7.81 -54.15 -59.79
N LEU A 4 -9.05 -54.31 -60.26
CA LEU A 4 -10.22 -53.52 -59.89
C LEU A 4 -10.76 -54.07 -58.57
N THR A 5 -10.88 -53.23 -57.54
CA THR A 5 -11.64 -53.56 -56.32
C THR A 5 -12.91 -52.72 -56.27
N SER A 6 -14.03 -53.39 -56.54
CA SER A 6 -15.39 -52.88 -56.40
C SER A 6 -15.79 -52.76 -54.93
N ARG A 7 -16.34 -51.62 -54.51
CA ARG A 7 -17.03 -51.45 -53.23
C ARG A 7 -18.53 -51.76 -53.39
N PRO A 8 -19.20 -52.38 -52.40
CA PRO A 8 -20.64 -52.58 -52.43
C PRO A 8 -21.39 -51.34 -51.95
N SER A 9 -22.46 -51.00 -52.69
CA SER A 9 -23.47 -50.01 -52.32
C SER A 9 -24.34 -50.54 -51.17
N TYR A 10 -24.39 -49.82 -50.05
CA TYR A 10 -25.38 -50.05 -49.01
C TYR A 10 -26.64 -49.21 -49.29
N ALA A 11 -27.76 -49.91 -49.44
CA ALA A 11 -29.09 -49.33 -49.53
C ALA A 11 -29.51 -48.74 -48.17
N SER A 12 -30.00 -47.51 -48.21
CA SER A 12 -30.58 -46.79 -47.08
C SER A 12 -31.98 -47.33 -46.74
N ALA A 13 -32.18 -47.76 -45.50
CA ALA A 13 -33.50 -48.01 -44.94
C ALA A 13 -34.13 -46.70 -44.41
N PRO A 14 -35.46 -46.52 -44.50
CA PRO A 14 -36.12 -45.33 -43.98
C PRO A 14 -36.22 -45.40 -42.45
N VAL A 15 -35.62 -44.43 -41.76
CA VAL A 15 -35.78 -44.25 -40.31
C VAL A 15 -37.11 -43.55 -40.05
N ALA A 16 -38.01 -44.25 -39.37
CA ALA A 16 -39.27 -43.70 -38.89
C ALA A 16 -39.02 -42.57 -37.88
N SER A 17 -39.60 -41.40 -38.16
CA SER A 17 -39.60 -40.24 -37.28
C SER A 17 -40.48 -40.50 -36.05
N ALA A 18 -39.87 -40.79 -34.91
CA ALA A 18 -40.54 -40.71 -33.62
C ALA A 18 -40.52 -39.25 -33.14
N LEU A 19 -41.70 -38.64 -33.08
CA LEU A 19 -41.97 -37.36 -32.41
C LEU A 19 -41.61 -37.48 -30.92
N VAL A 20 -40.46 -36.92 -30.53
CA VAL A 20 -40.11 -36.68 -29.13
C VAL A 20 -40.39 -35.22 -28.82
N ALA A 21 -41.15 -35.00 -27.74
CA ALA A 21 -41.73 -33.72 -27.32
C ALA A 21 -40.69 -32.59 -27.09
N PRO A 22 -41.03 -31.31 -27.39
CA PRO A 22 -40.12 -30.16 -27.29
C PRO A 22 -40.03 -29.54 -25.89
N THR A 23 -40.41 -30.24 -24.82
CA THR A 23 -40.66 -29.62 -23.51
C THR A 23 -39.54 -29.75 -22.48
N LEU A 24 -38.38 -30.32 -22.81
CA LEU A 24 -37.31 -30.59 -21.83
C LEU A 24 -35.95 -29.92 -22.09
N VAL A 25 -35.81 -29.10 -23.13
CA VAL A 25 -34.56 -28.36 -23.42
C VAL A 25 -34.50 -26.99 -22.69
N ALA A 26 -35.62 -26.50 -22.17
CA ALA A 26 -35.68 -25.19 -21.50
C ALA A 26 -35.22 -25.20 -20.02
N LEU A 27 -34.99 -26.36 -19.39
CA LEU A 27 -34.69 -26.43 -17.95
C LEU A 27 -33.18 -26.52 -17.60
N PHE A 28 -32.31 -26.75 -18.58
CA PHE A 28 -30.85 -26.72 -18.36
C PHE A 28 -30.17 -25.38 -18.69
N ALA A 29 -30.90 -24.41 -19.25
CA ALA A 29 -30.37 -23.07 -19.54
C ALA A 29 -30.35 -22.12 -18.32
N ALA A 30 -30.99 -22.51 -17.21
CA ALA A 30 -31.18 -21.64 -16.03
C ALA A 30 -30.45 -22.12 -14.77
N VAL A 31 -29.71 -23.23 -14.80
CA VAL A 31 -28.89 -23.65 -13.66
C VAL A 31 -27.60 -22.84 -13.68
N ALA A 32 -27.56 -21.90 -12.75
CA ALA A 32 -26.59 -20.85 -12.58
C ALA A 32 -25.13 -21.29 -12.82
N MET A 33 -24.42 -20.48 -13.62
CA MET A 33 -22.98 -20.52 -13.85
C MET A 33 -22.22 -19.37 -13.12
N PRO A 34 -22.31 -19.14 -11.79
CA PRO A 34 -21.56 -18.04 -11.16
C PRO A 34 -20.12 -18.43 -10.77
N ALA A 35 -19.76 -19.71 -10.82
CA ALA A 35 -18.63 -20.21 -10.02
C ALA A 35 -17.23 -19.71 -10.48
N TYR A 36 -17.06 -19.30 -11.74
CA TYR A 36 -15.76 -18.82 -12.24
C TYR A 36 -15.74 -17.30 -12.52
N ALA A 37 -16.83 -16.76 -13.10
CA ALA A 37 -16.97 -15.31 -13.30
C ALA A 37 -17.09 -14.55 -11.97
N GLY A 38 -17.55 -15.20 -10.89
CA GLY A 38 -17.68 -14.61 -9.56
C GLY A 38 -16.35 -14.29 -8.86
N ASN A 39 -15.23 -14.86 -9.32
CA ASN A 39 -13.91 -14.66 -8.70
C ASN A 39 -12.98 -13.72 -9.49
N LEU A 40 -13.41 -13.21 -10.66
CA LEU A 40 -12.66 -12.17 -11.36
C LEU A 40 -12.94 -10.81 -10.71
N ASP A 41 -11.87 -10.04 -10.50
CA ASP A 41 -11.98 -8.63 -10.12
C ASP A 41 -12.71 -7.81 -11.22
N ALA A 42 -13.03 -6.55 -10.93
CA ALA A 42 -13.74 -5.71 -11.88
C ALA A 42 -12.95 -5.57 -13.19
N GLU A 43 -11.63 -5.40 -13.08
CA GLU A 43 -10.70 -5.29 -14.19
C GLU A 43 -10.64 -6.55 -15.06
N GLY A 44 -10.59 -7.74 -14.45
CA GLY A 44 -10.62 -9.02 -15.17
C GLY A 44 -11.89 -9.21 -16.00
N ARG A 45 -12.99 -8.55 -15.64
CA ARG A 45 -14.25 -8.55 -16.42
C ARG A 45 -14.19 -7.71 -17.69
N ILE A 46 -13.26 -6.74 -17.80
CA ILE A 46 -13.02 -6.00 -19.05
C ILE A 46 -12.69 -6.99 -20.16
N PHE A 47 -11.77 -7.91 -19.88
CA PHE A 47 -11.36 -8.95 -20.82
C PHE A 47 -12.55 -9.80 -21.27
N THR A 48 -13.33 -10.32 -20.31
CA THR A 48 -14.44 -11.21 -20.63
C THR A 48 -15.44 -10.54 -21.57
N ARG A 49 -15.79 -9.29 -21.30
CA ARG A 49 -16.73 -8.54 -22.15
C ARG A 49 -16.14 -8.22 -23.52
N TRP A 50 -14.84 -7.92 -23.58
CA TRP A 50 -14.23 -7.50 -24.83
C TRP A 50 -13.99 -8.63 -25.81
N ASP A 51 -13.48 -9.75 -25.31
CA ASP A 51 -13.07 -10.89 -26.13
C ASP A 51 -14.17 -11.93 -26.28
N PHE A 52 -15.11 -11.97 -25.34
CA PHE A 52 -16.27 -12.85 -25.32
C PHE A 52 -17.54 -12.03 -25.07
N PRO A 53 -17.97 -11.20 -26.04
CA PRO A 53 -19.19 -10.40 -25.91
C PRO A 53 -20.45 -11.28 -25.74
N ASP A 54 -20.37 -12.56 -26.10
CA ASP A 54 -21.36 -13.61 -25.83
C ASP A 54 -21.40 -14.06 -24.35
N GLY A 55 -20.52 -13.53 -23.50
CA GLY A 55 -20.58 -13.66 -22.04
C GLY A 55 -19.95 -14.93 -21.46
N LEU A 56 -19.29 -15.78 -22.26
CA LEU A 56 -18.76 -17.05 -21.80
C LEU A 56 -17.33 -17.34 -22.30
N PRO A 57 -16.29 -17.03 -21.49
CA PRO A 57 -15.06 -17.79 -21.53
C PRO A 57 -15.39 -19.16 -20.95
N PHE A 58 -15.48 -20.19 -21.79
CA PHE A 58 -15.93 -21.52 -21.40
C PHE A 58 -15.20 -21.99 -20.13
N LEU A 59 -15.93 -22.66 -19.23
CA LEU A 59 -15.43 -23.17 -17.93
C LEU A 59 -14.22 -24.08 -18.14
N GLY A 60 -13.02 -23.51 -18.06
CA GLY A 60 -11.75 -24.21 -18.20
C GLY A 60 -10.71 -23.36 -18.92
N THR A 61 -9.50 -23.28 -18.35
CA THR A 61 -8.29 -22.88 -19.09
C THR A 61 -8.19 -23.78 -20.33
N GLY A 62 -8.60 -23.28 -21.50
CA GLY A 62 -8.88 -24.15 -22.64
C GLY A 62 -8.87 -23.44 -23.99
N SER A 63 -8.97 -24.26 -25.04
CA SER A 63 -8.73 -23.92 -26.45
C SER A 63 -9.49 -22.71 -26.98
N LYS A 64 -10.65 -22.33 -26.43
CA LYS A 64 -11.39 -21.11 -26.84
C LYS A 64 -10.63 -19.82 -26.46
N MET A 65 -10.03 -19.77 -25.27
CA MET A 65 -9.20 -18.64 -24.84
C MET A 65 -7.92 -18.55 -25.64
N GLU A 66 -7.27 -19.68 -25.89
CA GLU A 66 -6.08 -19.76 -26.72
C GLU A 66 -6.37 -19.35 -28.17
N SER A 67 -7.48 -19.83 -28.73
CA SER A 67 -7.94 -19.45 -30.07
C SER A 67 -8.22 -17.96 -30.17
N ARG A 68 -8.96 -17.39 -29.20
CA ARG A 68 -9.27 -15.96 -29.20
C ARG A 68 -8.01 -15.11 -29.04
N LEU A 69 -7.08 -15.49 -28.17
CA LEU A 69 -5.81 -14.77 -28.03
C LEU A 69 -4.96 -14.88 -29.30
N SER A 70 -4.96 -16.03 -29.98
CA SER A 70 -4.30 -16.20 -31.28
C SER A 70 -4.93 -15.34 -32.37
N GLU A 71 -6.25 -15.21 -32.40
CA GLU A 71 -6.97 -14.33 -33.33
C GLU A 71 -6.62 -12.86 -33.06
N ARG A 72 -6.65 -12.43 -31.79
CA ARG A 72 -6.24 -11.07 -31.40
C ARG A 72 -4.79 -10.76 -31.76
N TRP A 73 -3.90 -11.74 -31.65
CA TRP A 73 -2.52 -11.60 -32.12
C TRP A 73 -2.45 -11.40 -33.64
N ALA A 74 -3.19 -12.20 -34.41
CA ALA A 74 -3.24 -12.05 -35.86
C ALA A 74 -3.82 -10.67 -36.27
N GLU A 75 -4.87 -10.20 -35.60
CA GLU A 75 -5.41 -8.84 -35.77
C GLU A 75 -4.33 -7.77 -35.47
N ALA A 76 -3.57 -7.92 -34.39
CA ALA A 76 -2.50 -6.99 -34.03
C ALA A 76 -1.38 -6.96 -35.08
N LEU A 77 -0.94 -8.12 -35.57
CA LEU A 77 0.04 -8.21 -36.66
C LEU A 77 -0.47 -7.56 -37.94
N ALA A 78 -1.73 -7.80 -38.31
CA ALA A 78 -2.34 -7.23 -39.51
C ALA A 78 -2.42 -5.70 -39.45
N ARG A 79 -2.63 -5.12 -38.26
CA ARG A 79 -2.59 -3.66 -38.06
C ARG A 79 -1.17 -3.08 -38.22
N GLY A 80 -0.13 -3.86 -37.95
CA GLY A 80 1.25 -3.39 -37.99
C GLY A 80 1.60 -2.39 -36.89
N GLY A 81 2.51 -1.45 -37.18
CA GLY A 81 2.89 -0.39 -36.23
C GLY A 81 3.69 -0.87 -35.02
N PHE A 82 4.44 -1.97 -35.17
CA PHE A 82 5.38 -2.44 -34.15
C PHE A 82 6.71 -1.71 -34.30
N GLU A 83 7.13 -0.99 -33.26
CA GLU A 83 8.38 -0.23 -33.25
C GLU A 83 9.38 -0.82 -32.25
N PRO A 84 10.68 -0.83 -32.56
CA PRO A 84 11.69 -1.34 -31.64
C PRO A 84 11.79 -0.50 -30.37
N VAL A 85 11.95 -1.18 -29.24
CA VAL A 85 12.05 -0.60 -27.90
C VAL A 85 13.42 -0.89 -27.30
N GLY A 86 14.29 0.12 -27.37
CA GLY A 86 15.65 0.06 -26.84
C GLY A 86 16.61 -0.77 -27.69
N GLU A 87 17.84 -0.93 -27.21
CA GLU A 87 18.86 -1.73 -27.88
C GLU A 87 18.55 -3.23 -27.80
N PRO A 88 18.93 -4.03 -28.81
CA PRO A 88 18.86 -5.48 -28.76
C PRO A 88 19.57 -6.01 -27.51
N LYS A 89 18.97 -6.99 -26.85
CA LYS A 89 19.49 -7.58 -25.61
C LYS A 89 19.86 -9.04 -25.83
N THR A 90 20.80 -9.54 -25.05
CA THR A 90 21.16 -10.96 -25.02
C THR A 90 20.60 -11.58 -23.75
N ASN A 91 19.82 -12.65 -23.87
CA ASN A 91 19.30 -13.36 -22.70
C ASN A 91 20.38 -14.28 -22.08
N SER A 92 20.05 -14.94 -20.96
CA SER A 92 20.98 -15.85 -20.28
C SER A 92 21.39 -17.08 -21.09
N LYS A 93 20.72 -17.36 -22.22
CA LYS A 93 21.06 -18.44 -23.16
C LYS A 93 21.94 -17.96 -24.32
N GLY A 94 22.32 -16.68 -24.35
CA GLY A 94 23.09 -16.11 -25.46
C GLY A 94 22.23 -15.68 -26.64
N GLU A 95 20.90 -15.79 -26.57
CA GLU A 95 20.01 -15.42 -27.67
C GLU A 95 19.82 -13.90 -27.69
N ARG A 96 20.11 -13.30 -28.84
CA ARG A 96 19.86 -11.89 -29.08
C ARG A 96 18.39 -11.67 -29.44
N TYR A 97 17.74 -10.76 -28.74
CA TYR A 97 16.35 -10.40 -28.94
C TYR A 97 16.12 -8.90 -29.01
N VAL A 98 15.10 -8.51 -29.76
CA VAL A 98 14.59 -7.14 -29.89
C VAL A 98 13.15 -7.12 -29.41
N LEU A 99 12.82 -6.18 -28.53
CA LEU A 99 11.45 -5.93 -28.14
C LEU A 99 10.84 -4.95 -29.14
N MET A 100 9.67 -5.28 -29.66
CA MET A 100 8.88 -4.41 -30.51
C MET A 100 7.55 -4.13 -29.81
N LEU A 101 7.09 -2.89 -29.86
CA LEU A 101 5.89 -2.43 -29.18
C LEU A 101 4.87 -1.94 -30.20
N SER A 102 3.63 -2.41 -30.11
CA SER A 102 2.54 -1.90 -30.94
C SER A 102 2.12 -0.50 -30.52
N ALA A 103 1.42 0.21 -31.41
CA ALA A 103 0.59 1.34 -30.99
C ALA A 103 -0.41 0.91 -29.90
N ALA A 104 -0.69 1.81 -28.97
CA ALA A 104 -1.68 1.61 -27.93
C ALA A 104 -3.07 2.01 -28.43
N LEU A 105 -4.06 1.14 -28.24
CA LEU A 105 -5.42 1.32 -28.75
C LEU A 105 -6.41 1.46 -27.59
N PRO A 106 -7.32 2.45 -27.62
CA PRO A 106 -8.29 2.59 -26.55
C PRO A 106 -9.22 1.38 -26.50
N VAL A 107 -9.44 0.85 -25.29
CA VAL A 107 -10.43 -0.19 -25.03
C VAL A 107 -11.83 0.44 -25.18
N PRO A 108 -12.74 -0.13 -25.98
CA PRO A 108 -14.09 0.40 -26.14
C PRO A 108 -14.83 0.49 -24.81
N VAL A 109 -15.55 1.58 -24.57
CA VAL A 109 -16.36 1.77 -23.34
C VAL A 109 -17.37 0.63 -23.15
N SER A 110 -17.88 0.05 -24.24
CA SER A 110 -18.79 -1.10 -24.20
C SER A 110 -18.17 -2.37 -23.61
N ALA A 111 -16.83 -2.48 -23.61
CA ALA A 111 -16.11 -3.57 -22.98
C ALA A 111 -15.87 -3.34 -21.47
N LEU A 112 -16.08 -2.12 -20.97
CA LEU A 112 -15.88 -1.81 -19.56
C LEU A 112 -17.06 -2.33 -18.72
N PRO A 113 -16.81 -2.86 -17.51
CA PRO A 113 -17.87 -3.19 -16.57
C PRO A 113 -18.52 -1.93 -16.00
N PRO A 114 -19.74 -2.03 -15.44
CA PRO A 114 -20.42 -0.90 -14.84
C PRO A 114 -19.57 -0.30 -13.69
N GLY A 115 -19.47 1.02 -13.65
CA GLY A 115 -18.63 1.76 -12.69
C GLY A 115 -17.20 2.02 -13.14
N MET A 116 -16.77 1.48 -14.29
CA MET A 116 -15.45 1.73 -14.87
C MET A 116 -15.51 2.58 -16.16
N GLU A 117 -16.68 3.09 -16.55
CA GLU A 117 -16.89 3.80 -17.82
C GLU A 117 -16.08 5.10 -17.94
N LYS A 118 -15.69 5.68 -16.81
CA LYS A 118 -14.84 6.87 -16.73
C LYS A 118 -13.35 6.56 -16.83
N GLN A 119 -12.97 5.28 -16.76
CA GLN A 119 -11.57 4.87 -16.82
C GLN A 119 -11.17 4.64 -18.27
N VAL A 120 -10.05 5.24 -18.66
CA VAL A 120 -9.46 5.01 -19.97
C VAL A 120 -8.44 3.87 -19.86
N TRP A 121 -8.65 2.82 -20.65
CA TRP A 121 -7.74 1.70 -20.78
C TRP A 121 -7.22 1.66 -22.22
N TYR A 122 -5.96 1.30 -22.38
CA TYR A 122 -5.33 1.10 -23.68
C TYR A 122 -4.80 -0.33 -23.79
N GLU A 123 -5.06 -0.99 -24.91
CA GLU A 123 -4.43 -2.25 -25.29
C GLU A 123 -3.14 -2.00 -26.04
N TYR A 124 -2.11 -2.78 -25.71
CA TYR A 124 -0.88 -2.82 -26.50
C TYR A 124 -0.28 -4.22 -26.47
N TRP A 125 0.64 -4.46 -27.40
CA TRP A 125 1.33 -5.72 -27.58
C TRP A 125 2.85 -5.53 -27.52
N ILE A 126 3.52 -6.44 -26.82
CA ILE A 126 4.98 -6.57 -26.84
C ILE A 126 5.31 -7.81 -27.65
N ARG A 127 6.02 -7.62 -28.77
CA ARG A 127 6.55 -8.67 -29.62
C ARG A 127 8.04 -8.83 -29.33
N THR A 128 8.50 -10.05 -29.07
CA THR A 128 9.91 -10.36 -28.89
C THR A 128 10.41 -11.05 -30.15
N ILE A 129 11.25 -10.37 -30.93
CA ILE A 129 11.92 -10.95 -32.09
C ILE A 129 13.26 -11.51 -31.63
N THR A 130 13.53 -12.78 -31.90
CA THR A 130 14.77 -13.46 -31.52
C THR A 130 15.57 -13.79 -32.78
N THR A 131 16.80 -13.31 -32.88
CA THR A 131 17.70 -13.64 -33.99
C THR A 131 18.48 -14.90 -33.68
N PRO A 132 18.64 -15.84 -34.64
CA PRO A 132 19.23 -17.14 -34.38
C PRO A 132 20.75 -17.19 -34.19
N GLU A 133 21.42 -16.04 -34.04
CA GLU A 133 22.86 -15.98 -33.78
C GLU A 133 23.22 -16.82 -32.54
N GLY A 134 23.82 -17.99 -32.77
CA GLY A 134 24.36 -18.87 -31.72
C GLY A 134 23.39 -19.87 -31.08
N ALA A 135 22.12 -19.93 -31.46
CA ALA A 135 21.16 -20.85 -30.84
C ALA A 135 20.69 -21.99 -31.77
N THR A 136 20.28 -23.10 -31.16
CA THR A 136 19.82 -24.30 -31.88
C THR A 136 18.36 -24.13 -32.32
N PRO A 137 17.97 -24.49 -33.56
CA PRO A 137 16.62 -24.36 -34.12
C PRO A 137 15.47 -24.80 -33.20
N GLU A 138 15.70 -25.82 -32.37
CA GLU A 138 14.70 -26.41 -31.48
C GLU A 138 14.36 -25.58 -30.23
N LYS A 139 15.08 -24.49 -29.96
CA LYS A 139 14.93 -23.69 -28.73
C LYS A 139 14.53 -22.24 -28.95
N PHE A 140 14.37 -21.81 -30.20
CA PHE A 140 13.92 -20.46 -30.50
C PHE A 140 12.47 -20.29 -30.13
N THR A 141 12.21 -19.34 -29.24
CA THR A 141 10.86 -18.88 -28.99
C THR A 141 10.86 -17.36 -29.13
N SER A 142 10.21 -16.89 -30.17
CA SER A 142 9.73 -15.52 -30.22
C SER A 142 8.34 -15.48 -29.57
N SER A 143 7.86 -14.30 -29.17
CA SER A 143 6.56 -14.20 -28.50
C SER A 143 5.81 -12.92 -28.80
N GLY A 144 4.49 -12.98 -28.72
CA GLY A 144 3.59 -11.82 -28.71
C GLY A 144 2.80 -11.81 -27.40
N SER A 145 3.04 -10.81 -26.55
CA SER A 145 2.39 -10.68 -25.25
C SER A 145 1.43 -9.49 -25.24
N ARG A 146 0.20 -9.72 -24.78
CA ARG A 146 -0.90 -8.75 -24.77
C ARG A 146 -1.07 -8.14 -23.39
N TYR A 147 -1.23 -6.83 -23.36
CA TYR A 147 -1.41 -6.07 -22.12
C TYR A 147 -2.50 -5.02 -22.26
N LEU A 148 -3.10 -4.67 -21.11
CA LEU A 148 -3.86 -3.43 -20.93
C LEU A 148 -3.09 -2.48 -20.03
N ILE A 149 -3.23 -1.18 -20.26
CA ILE A 149 -2.72 -0.12 -19.39
C ILE A 149 -3.80 0.91 -19.10
N ARG A 150 -3.90 1.33 -17.84
CA ARG A 150 -4.68 2.48 -17.36
C ARG A 150 -3.70 3.50 -16.81
N CYS A 151 -3.91 4.79 -17.06
CA CYS A 151 -2.95 5.81 -16.65
C CYS A 151 -3.20 6.35 -15.22
N GLU A 152 -4.44 6.32 -14.74
CA GLU A 152 -4.79 6.78 -13.38
C GLU A 152 -5.64 5.74 -12.59
N PRO A 153 -5.07 5.10 -11.55
CA PRO A 153 -3.63 4.98 -11.30
C PRO A 153 -2.93 4.19 -12.41
N LEU A 154 -1.61 4.41 -12.59
CA LEU A 154 -0.83 3.73 -13.62
C LEU A 154 -0.80 2.22 -13.38
N THR A 155 -1.63 1.50 -14.11
CA THR A 155 -1.91 0.09 -13.88
C THR A 155 -1.69 -0.68 -15.17
N VAL A 156 -0.99 -1.81 -15.13
CA VAL A 156 -0.88 -2.74 -16.26
C VAL A 156 -1.46 -4.09 -15.91
N MET A 157 -2.24 -4.63 -16.83
CA MET A 157 -2.81 -5.97 -16.71
C MET A 157 -2.30 -6.85 -17.85
N GLY A 158 -1.72 -8.00 -17.52
CA GLY A 158 -1.33 -9.00 -18.51
C GLY A 158 -2.53 -9.84 -18.91
N LEU A 159 -2.76 -9.99 -20.22
CA LEU A 159 -3.87 -10.78 -20.75
C LEU A 159 -3.42 -12.15 -21.28
N GLY A 160 -2.18 -12.27 -21.73
CA GLY A 160 -1.60 -13.54 -22.14
C GLY A 160 -0.44 -13.38 -23.12
N SER A 161 0.10 -14.52 -23.55
CA SER A 161 1.22 -14.60 -24.49
C SER A 161 1.02 -15.73 -25.51
N ALA A 162 1.33 -15.44 -26.77
CA ALA A 162 1.49 -16.41 -27.84
C ALA A 162 2.98 -16.63 -28.11
N TYR A 163 3.40 -17.88 -28.27
CA TYR A 163 4.78 -18.28 -28.53
C TYR A 163 4.87 -18.95 -29.90
N PHE A 164 6.00 -18.74 -30.57
CA PHE A 164 6.20 -19.18 -31.95
C PHE A 164 7.55 -19.87 -32.09
N ALA A 165 7.61 -20.86 -32.97
CA ALA A 165 8.85 -21.57 -33.31
C ALA A 165 9.76 -20.76 -34.26
N ASN A 166 9.23 -19.72 -34.92
CA ASN A 166 10.03 -18.81 -35.73
C ASN A 166 10.61 -17.67 -34.88
N GLY A 167 11.61 -16.98 -35.41
CA GLY A 167 12.27 -15.86 -34.73
C GLY A 167 11.48 -14.56 -34.73
N ASP A 168 10.43 -14.44 -35.55
CA ASP A 168 9.71 -13.18 -35.78
C ASP A 168 8.29 -13.15 -35.23
N SER A 169 7.79 -14.20 -34.58
CA SER A 169 6.44 -14.26 -34.00
C SER A 169 5.31 -14.18 -35.02
N THR A 170 5.55 -14.61 -36.26
CA THR A 170 4.52 -14.66 -37.30
C THR A 170 3.91 -16.06 -37.42
N GLY A 171 2.82 -16.21 -38.18
CA GLY A 171 2.19 -17.51 -38.41
C GLY A 171 1.40 -18.04 -37.22
N GLN A 172 1.22 -19.36 -37.15
CA GLN A 172 0.43 -20.01 -36.11
C GLN A 172 1.28 -20.21 -34.84
N PRO A 173 0.81 -19.78 -33.66
CA PRO A 173 1.56 -20.01 -32.42
C PRO A 173 1.62 -21.51 -32.10
N ASN A 174 2.78 -21.97 -31.63
CA ASN A 174 2.94 -23.35 -31.16
C ASN A 174 2.36 -23.52 -29.74
N LYS A 175 2.27 -22.42 -28.99
CA LYS A 175 1.77 -22.40 -27.63
C LYS A 175 1.15 -21.06 -27.32
N VAL A 176 -0.01 -21.09 -26.68
CA VAL A 176 -0.71 -19.89 -26.26
C VAL A 176 -1.00 -20.04 -24.78
N TYR A 177 -0.74 -19.00 -24.01
CA TYR A 177 -1.07 -18.93 -22.60
C TYR A 177 -1.93 -17.71 -22.38
N ALA A 178 -3.20 -17.94 -22.09
CA ALA A 178 -4.07 -16.91 -21.59
C ALA A 178 -3.96 -16.89 -20.06
N PHE A 179 -3.32 -15.86 -19.53
CA PHE A 179 -3.21 -15.62 -18.10
C PHE A 179 -3.74 -14.23 -17.83
N TYR A 180 -5.02 -14.14 -17.51
CA TYR A 180 -5.62 -12.90 -17.03
C TYR A 180 -5.15 -12.71 -15.60
N ARG A 181 -4.08 -11.94 -15.46
CA ARG A 181 -3.53 -11.61 -14.15
C ARG A 181 -4.31 -10.44 -13.57
N SER A 182 -4.39 -10.38 -12.25
CA SER A 182 -4.86 -9.17 -11.58
C SER A 182 -4.03 -7.95 -12.04
N PRO A 183 -4.66 -6.78 -12.08
CA PRO A 183 -3.98 -5.54 -12.42
C PRO A 183 -2.76 -5.34 -11.53
N MET A 184 -1.65 -4.92 -12.13
CA MET A 184 -0.43 -4.60 -11.41
C MET A 184 -0.24 -3.10 -11.46
N ASP A 185 -0.23 -2.46 -10.28
CA ASP A 185 0.21 -1.07 -10.17
C ASP A 185 1.69 -0.96 -10.61
N LEU A 186 1.95 -0.11 -11.60
CA LEU A 186 3.27 0.12 -12.17
C LEU A 186 4.08 1.17 -11.40
N SER A 187 3.55 1.80 -10.34
CA SER A 187 4.23 2.82 -9.55
C SER A 187 5.55 2.37 -8.88
N GLY A 188 5.90 1.07 -8.93
CA GLY A 188 7.11 0.48 -8.35
C GLY A 188 7.98 -0.33 -9.33
N ALA A 189 8.59 -1.42 -8.84
CA ALA A 189 9.61 -2.21 -9.56
C ALA A 189 9.19 -2.77 -10.95
N ALA A 190 7.89 -2.83 -11.24
CA ALA A 190 7.36 -3.31 -12.53
C ALA A 190 7.66 -2.35 -13.71
N MET A 191 7.97 -1.08 -13.44
CA MET A 191 8.46 -0.14 -14.47
C MET A 191 9.85 -0.47 -15.02
N ASN A 192 10.59 -1.42 -14.42
CA ASN A 192 11.91 -1.81 -14.92
C ASN A 192 11.86 -2.73 -16.15
N LEU A 193 10.67 -3.16 -16.58
CA LEU A 193 10.50 -3.90 -17.82
C LEU A 193 10.46 -2.92 -19.00
N PRO A 194 11.47 -2.93 -19.90
CA PRO A 194 11.67 -1.88 -20.91
C PRO A 194 10.44 -1.63 -21.80
N GLY A 195 9.72 -2.69 -22.16
CA GLY A 195 8.51 -2.59 -23.00
C GLY A 195 7.33 -1.93 -22.30
N HIS A 196 7.12 -2.19 -21.00
CA HIS A 196 6.02 -1.61 -20.24
C HIS A 196 6.24 -0.13 -19.95
N LYS A 197 7.48 0.26 -19.64
CA LYS A 197 7.83 1.66 -19.40
C LYS A 197 7.59 2.50 -20.65
N GLN A 198 8.07 2.07 -21.81
CA GLN A 198 7.85 2.83 -23.04
C GLN A 198 6.37 2.83 -23.47
N ALA A 199 5.63 1.74 -23.24
CA ALA A 199 4.19 1.73 -23.45
C ALA A 199 3.46 2.74 -22.57
N ALA A 200 3.84 2.83 -21.29
CA ALA A 200 3.33 3.82 -20.36
C ALA A 200 3.70 5.24 -20.78
N GLU A 201 4.95 5.50 -21.13
CA GLU A 201 5.39 6.83 -21.61
C GLU A 201 4.64 7.25 -22.88
N ARG A 202 4.44 6.35 -23.84
CA ARG A 202 3.72 6.69 -25.08
C ARG A 202 2.23 6.90 -24.87
N SER A 203 1.59 6.03 -24.10
CA SER A 203 0.12 6.01 -23.98
C SER A 203 -0.39 6.92 -22.88
N CYS A 204 0.43 7.16 -21.85
CA CYS A 204 0.05 7.88 -20.65
C CYS A 204 0.87 9.14 -20.42
N SER A 205 1.76 9.59 -21.32
CA SER A 205 2.62 10.77 -21.04
C SER A 205 1.82 12.02 -20.71
N GLN A 206 0.78 12.33 -21.49
CA GLN A 206 -0.04 13.52 -21.25
C GLN A 206 -0.83 13.39 -19.93
N GLU A 207 -1.53 12.27 -19.75
CA GLU A 207 -2.33 12.02 -18.53
C GLU A 207 -1.45 11.92 -17.28
N MET A 208 -0.25 11.35 -17.38
CA MET A 208 0.73 11.31 -16.28
C MET A 208 1.34 12.69 -16.01
N ALA A 209 1.58 13.51 -17.02
CA ALA A 209 2.06 14.89 -16.82
C ALA A 209 1.03 15.70 -16.05
N GLU A 210 -0.24 15.66 -16.48
CA GLU A 210 -1.36 16.32 -15.80
C GLU A 210 -1.55 15.78 -14.36
N ALA A 211 -1.51 14.46 -14.17
CA ALA A 211 -1.62 13.84 -12.85
C ALA A 211 -0.42 14.18 -11.94
N THR A 212 0.79 14.28 -12.49
CA THR A 212 2.00 14.66 -11.74
C THR A 212 1.93 16.11 -11.32
N GLU A 213 1.49 17.01 -12.21
CA GLU A 213 1.24 18.41 -11.91
C GLU A 213 0.21 18.56 -10.78
N LYS A 214 -0.92 17.86 -10.89
CA LYS A 214 -1.98 17.85 -9.86
C LYS A 214 -1.47 17.34 -8.51
N ARG A 215 -0.76 16.21 -8.49
CA ARG A 215 -0.15 15.68 -7.25
C ARG A 215 0.86 16.65 -6.66
N THR A 216 1.62 17.33 -7.49
CA THR A 216 2.60 18.34 -7.04
C THR A 216 1.87 19.53 -6.43
N ALA A 217 0.79 20.01 -7.06
CA ALA A 217 -0.06 21.07 -6.51
C ALA A 217 -0.70 20.67 -5.17
N ASP A 218 -1.21 19.44 -5.05
CA ASP A 218 -1.80 18.94 -3.80
C ASP A 218 -0.76 18.77 -2.70
N ASN A 219 0.44 18.26 -3.03
CA ASN A 219 1.55 18.15 -2.07
C ASN A 219 2.05 19.52 -1.60
N VAL A 220 2.13 20.51 -2.50
CA VAL A 220 2.48 21.89 -2.15
C VAL A 220 1.41 22.49 -1.23
N ARG A 221 0.12 22.23 -1.51
CA ARG A 221 -0.98 22.67 -0.64
C ARG A 221 -0.86 22.06 0.77
N ASP A 222 -0.69 20.75 0.88
CA ASP A 222 -0.50 20.05 2.17
C ASP A 222 0.75 20.56 2.92
N LEU A 223 1.84 20.86 2.21
CA LEU A 223 3.04 21.44 2.81
C LEU A 223 2.78 22.86 3.36
N LEU A 224 2.06 23.69 2.60
CA LEU A 224 1.70 25.04 3.03
C LEU A 224 0.80 25.01 4.27
N GLU A 225 -0.20 24.13 4.30
CA GLU A 225 -1.05 23.91 5.48
C GLU A 225 -0.21 23.50 6.71
N ARG A 226 0.76 22.59 6.53
CA ARG A 226 1.67 22.19 7.61
C ARG A 226 2.61 23.29 8.08
N MET A 227 3.10 24.12 7.16
CA MET A 227 3.94 25.28 7.50
C MET A 227 3.15 26.29 8.31
N GLU A 228 1.89 26.53 7.94
CA GLU A 228 0.98 27.38 8.70
C GLU A 228 0.76 26.84 10.13
N ASP A 229 0.52 25.53 10.25
CA ASP A 229 0.40 24.88 11.56
C ASP A 229 1.68 24.95 12.39
N MET A 230 2.86 24.78 11.77
CA MET A 230 4.14 24.96 12.47
C MET A 230 4.37 26.41 12.91
N GLN A 231 4.04 27.40 12.07
CA GLN A 231 4.12 28.81 12.44
C GLN A 231 3.21 29.12 13.62
N LYS A 232 2.00 28.55 13.64
CA LYS A 232 1.07 28.62 14.77
C LYS A 232 1.72 28.04 16.04
N ILE A 233 2.29 26.84 15.97
CA ILE A 233 2.98 26.20 17.12
C ILE A 233 4.18 27.03 17.60
N MET A 234 4.97 27.62 16.70
CA MET A 234 6.12 28.46 17.07
C MET A 234 5.68 29.76 17.73
N ALA A 235 4.63 30.43 17.24
CA ALA A 235 4.09 31.65 17.82
C ALA A 235 3.59 31.43 19.27
N VAL A 236 2.95 30.29 19.51
CA VAL A 236 2.56 29.81 20.84
C VAL A 236 3.77 29.69 21.77
N ARG A 237 4.84 29.01 21.30
CA ARG A 237 6.06 28.81 22.09
C ARG A 237 6.76 30.13 22.40
N MET A 238 6.88 31.03 21.43
CA MET A 238 7.51 32.34 21.63
C MET A 238 6.75 33.19 22.65
N ARG A 239 5.40 33.17 22.64
CA ARG A 239 4.60 33.87 23.67
C ARG A 239 4.80 33.28 25.06
N LYS A 240 4.92 31.95 25.18
CA LYS A 240 5.14 31.28 26.47
C LYS A 240 6.57 31.49 27.00
N ALA A 241 7.54 31.68 26.12
CA ALA A 241 8.93 31.94 26.49
C ALA A 241 9.17 33.39 26.99
N LEU A 242 8.24 34.32 26.72
CA LEU A 242 8.29 35.66 27.27
C LEU A 242 7.88 35.61 28.75
N PRO A 243 8.73 36.05 29.70
CA PRO A 243 8.39 36.04 31.11
C PRO A 243 7.17 36.95 31.37
N PRO A 244 6.19 36.52 32.19
CA PRO A 244 4.95 37.25 32.42
C PRO A 244 5.09 38.57 33.22
N GLY A 245 6.28 39.14 33.34
CA GLY A 245 6.61 40.19 34.32
C GLY A 245 7.23 41.48 33.78
N GLY A 246 7.24 41.70 32.46
CA GLY A 246 7.80 42.90 31.85
C GLY A 246 6.84 44.08 31.71
N ALA A 247 5.89 44.27 32.64
CA ALA A 247 5.11 45.51 32.69
C ALA A 247 6.03 46.63 33.20
N SER A 248 6.81 47.21 32.29
CA SER A 248 7.52 48.47 32.53
C SER A 248 6.47 49.51 32.87
N SER A 249 6.46 49.96 34.12
CA SER A 249 5.69 51.09 34.60
C SER A 249 6.10 52.34 33.81
N ALA A 250 5.36 52.63 32.74
CA ALA A 250 5.43 53.93 32.09
C ALA A 250 4.86 54.98 33.06
N PRO A 251 5.56 56.09 33.32
CA PRO A 251 5.07 57.12 34.21
C PRO A 251 3.85 57.79 33.58
N ALA A 252 2.77 57.82 34.36
CA ALA A 252 1.55 58.56 34.05
C ALA A 252 1.87 60.05 33.92
N SER A 253 1.74 60.60 32.71
CA SER A 253 1.57 62.03 32.50
C SER A 253 0.07 62.30 32.44
N SER A 254 -0.41 62.96 33.48
CA SER A 254 -1.70 63.63 33.51
C SER A 254 -1.68 64.79 32.52
N ASP A 255 -2.61 64.83 31.58
CA ASP A 255 -3.22 66.08 31.17
C ASP A 255 -4.64 65.87 30.64
N SER A 256 -5.49 66.75 31.13
CA SER A 256 -6.95 66.79 31.02
C SER A 256 -7.44 67.57 29.80
N ASN A 257 -8.71 67.31 29.48
CA ASN A 257 -9.69 68.13 28.76
C ASN A 257 -9.85 67.94 27.24
N GLY A 258 -11.09 67.59 26.87
CA GLY A 258 -11.64 67.89 25.54
C GLY A 258 -12.79 66.99 25.10
N SER A 259 -14.01 67.33 25.52
CA SER A 259 -15.30 67.04 24.85
C SER A 259 -15.18 67.08 23.30
N THR A 260 -15.82 66.27 22.46
CA THR A 260 -17.27 66.18 22.21
C THR A 260 -17.56 65.08 21.16
N SER A 261 -18.78 64.54 21.19
CA SER A 261 -19.47 63.59 20.29
C SER A 261 -19.12 63.56 18.79
N SER A 262 -19.11 62.36 18.19
CA SER A 262 -20.03 62.01 17.09
C SER A 262 -20.05 60.50 16.76
N THR A 263 -21.27 59.97 16.72
CA THR A 263 -21.76 58.77 16.01
C THR A 263 -21.06 58.43 14.69
N GLY A 264 -20.78 57.14 14.47
CA GLY A 264 -20.30 56.63 13.19
C GLY A 264 -19.92 55.14 13.24
N SER A 265 -20.92 54.28 13.36
CA SER A 265 -20.84 52.84 13.15
C SER A 265 -20.52 52.50 11.69
N THR A 266 -19.46 51.72 11.45
CA THR A 266 -19.37 50.78 10.32
C THR A 266 -18.57 49.57 10.74
N ASP A 267 -19.23 48.43 10.66
CA ASP A 267 -18.74 47.09 10.95
C ASP A 267 -17.45 46.74 10.20
N SER A 268 -16.52 46.12 10.92
CA SER A 268 -15.53 45.22 10.37
C SER A 268 -15.24 44.16 11.43
N PRO A 269 -15.58 42.88 11.20
CA PRO A 269 -15.19 41.83 12.11
C PRO A 269 -13.69 41.60 11.94
N GLY A 270 -12.92 42.21 12.85
CA GLY A 270 -11.54 41.82 13.07
C GLY A 270 -11.54 40.40 13.61
N GLU A 271 -11.28 39.42 12.75
CA GLU A 271 -10.91 38.07 13.15
C GLU A 271 -9.62 38.16 13.99
N THR A 272 -9.79 38.22 15.30
CA THR A 272 -8.76 37.87 16.26
C THR A 272 -8.32 36.41 16.03
N PRO A 273 -7.03 36.07 16.24
CA PRO A 273 -6.47 34.75 15.93
C PRO A 273 -6.92 33.71 16.97
N SER A 274 -8.19 33.32 16.89
CA SER A 274 -8.86 32.39 17.80
C SER A 274 -8.37 30.94 17.61
N GLY A 275 -7.80 30.61 16.45
CA GLY A 275 -7.25 29.27 16.18
C GLY A 275 -5.98 28.94 16.97
N LEU A 276 -5.18 29.95 17.36
CA LEU A 276 -3.92 29.74 18.07
C LEU A 276 -4.14 29.38 19.54
N PHE A 277 -5.10 30.07 20.18
CA PHE A 277 -5.50 29.80 21.55
C PHE A 277 -6.25 28.46 21.64
N ALA A 278 -7.03 28.09 20.62
CA ALA A 278 -7.70 26.79 20.54
C ALA A 278 -6.71 25.60 20.48
N LEU A 279 -5.59 25.72 19.75
CA LEU A 279 -4.54 24.69 19.71
C LEU A 279 -3.69 24.63 20.99
N MET A 280 -3.48 25.75 21.68
CA MET A 280 -2.83 25.79 23.01
C MET A 280 -3.71 25.21 24.12
N GLN A 281 -5.02 25.33 23.97
CA GLN A 281 -5.99 24.81 24.92
C GLN A 281 -6.40 23.38 24.61
N ASP A 282 -5.91 22.76 23.53
CA ASP A 282 -6.17 21.34 23.28
C ASP A 282 -5.42 20.53 24.35
N PRO A 283 -6.15 20.02 25.37
CA PRO A 283 -5.51 19.31 26.48
C PRO A 283 -4.96 17.97 26.01
N THR A 284 -5.18 17.56 24.74
CA THR A 284 -4.66 16.32 24.19
C THR A 284 -3.20 16.40 23.78
N LEU A 285 -2.64 17.59 23.52
CA LEU A 285 -1.29 17.74 22.97
C LEU A 285 -0.20 17.94 24.04
N PHE A 286 -0.55 18.60 25.15
CA PHE A 286 0.37 18.93 26.24
C PHE A 286 -0.15 18.41 27.58
N ASP A 287 0.74 18.04 28.50
CA ASP A 287 0.37 17.68 29.86
C ASP A 287 0.07 18.93 30.71
N GLU A 288 -0.34 18.75 31.96
CA GLU A 288 -0.66 19.84 32.88
C GLU A 288 0.54 20.75 33.17
N GLN A 289 1.76 20.22 32.97
CA GLN A 289 3.04 20.91 33.10
C GLN A 289 3.44 21.61 31.78
N GLY A 290 2.64 21.48 30.73
CA GLY A 290 2.86 22.08 29.42
C GLY A 290 3.99 21.43 28.61
N GLN A 291 4.40 20.21 28.96
CA GLN A 291 5.30 19.37 28.16
C GLN A 291 4.49 18.61 27.11
N PRO A 292 5.04 18.35 25.91
CA PRO A 292 4.35 17.59 24.88
C PRO A 292 4.05 16.18 25.41
N ARG A 293 2.79 15.75 25.34
CA ARG A 293 2.42 14.39 25.74
C ARG A 293 3.15 13.39 24.84
N PRO A 294 3.65 12.27 25.39
CA PRO A 294 4.24 11.23 24.57
C PRO A 294 3.21 10.72 23.56
N ALA A 295 3.65 10.50 22.33
CA ALA A 295 2.85 9.75 21.37
C ALA A 295 2.83 8.27 21.79
N ARG A 296 1.88 7.49 21.28
CA ARG A 296 1.77 6.06 21.60
C ARG A 296 1.63 5.25 20.32
N ILE A 297 2.18 4.03 20.31
CA ILE A 297 2.08 3.13 19.17
C ILE A 297 1.66 1.73 19.62
N ARG A 298 0.67 1.16 18.92
CA ARG A 298 0.24 -0.23 19.03
C ARG A 298 0.89 -1.04 17.92
N LEU A 299 1.64 -2.06 18.30
CA LEU A 299 2.29 -3.00 17.38
C LEU A 299 1.70 -4.39 17.56
N TYR A 300 1.46 -5.07 16.44
CA TYR A 300 0.94 -6.44 16.42
C TYR A 300 2.04 -7.45 16.14
N GLY A 301 1.97 -8.59 16.80
CA GLY A 301 2.74 -9.76 16.41
C GLY A 301 1.93 -11.04 16.45
N ALA A 302 2.52 -12.03 15.81
CA ALA A 302 2.02 -13.39 15.74
C ALA A 302 3.16 -14.34 16.11
N ASN A 303 2.80 -15.53 16.59
CA ASN A 303 3.77 -16.62 16.71
C ASN A 303 4.49 -16.86 15.36
N GLY A 304 5.82 -16.84 15.36
CA GLY A 304 6.65 -17.00 14.15
C GLY A 304 6.85 -15.73 13.31
N GLY A 305 6.19 -14.62 13.66
CA GLY A 305 6.52 -13.27 13.19
C GLY A 305 7.23 -12.47 14.28
N GLY A 306 7.59 -11.21 14.02
CA GLY A 306 8.14 -10.32 15.02
C GLY A 306 7.86 -8.85 14.73
N ALA A 307 7.72 -8.03 15.76
CA ALA A 307 7.59 -6.58 15.66
C ALA A 307 8.61 -5.91 16.56
N TYR A 308 9.24 -4.87 16.04
CA TYR A 308 10.39 -4.21 16.64
C TYR A 308 10.26 -2.69 16.54
N LEU A 309 10.69 -2.02 17.59
CA LEU A 309 10.54 -0.58 17.74
C LEU A 309 11.90 0.07 18.08
N HIS A 310 12.27 1.10 17.32
CA HIS A 310 13.42 1.96 17.59
C HIS A 310 12.93 3.40 17.80
N LYS A 311 13.13 3.93 19.01
CA LYS A 311 12.63 5.24 19.44
C LYS A 311 13.68 6.33 19.19
N GLY A 312 13.26 7.43 18.56
CA GLY A 312 14.12 8.61 18.35
C GLY A 312 15.14 8.48 17.23
N VAL A 313 14.99 7.49 16.33
CA VAL A 313 15.92 7.23 15.22
C VAL A 313 15.17 6.85 13.94
N ALA A 314 15.70 7.27 12.80
CA ALA A 314 15.14 7.02 11.46
C ALA A 314 15.73 5.76 10.76
N CYS A 315 16.59 5.03 11.45
CA CYS A 315 17.24 3.81 10.99
C CYS A 315 17.01 2.69 12.01
N TYR A 316 17.32 1.45 11.64
CA TYR A 316 17.24 0.31 12.55
C TYR A 316 18.60 -0.33 12.83
N SER A 317 18.83 -0.74 14.09
CA SER A 317 19.97 -1.57 14.51
C SER A 317 19.53 -2.56 15.57
N ASP A 318 20.14 -3.74 15.57
CA ASP A 318 19.76 -4.80 16.52
C ASP A 318 20.05 -4.38 18.00
N ASP A 319 20.96 -3.43 18.22
CA ASP A 319 21.34 -2.92 19.56
C ASP A 319 20.31 -1.97 20.20
N THR A 320 19.52 -1.27 19.38
CA THR A 320 18.52 -0.28 19.85
C THR A 320 17.10 -0.83 19.81
N GLU A 321 16.99 -2.12 19.53
CA GLU A 321 15.75 -2.78 19.20
C GLU A 321 14.96 -3.12 20.46
N ILE A 322 13.78 -2.55 20.60
CA ILE A 322 12.80 -3.06 21.54
C ILE A 322 12.01 -4.13 20.80
N GLN A 323 12.20 -5.40 21.15
CA GLN A 323 11.36 -6.48 20.65
C GLN A 323 9.99 -6.37 21.30
N VAL A 324 9.01 -5.93 20.50
CA VAL A 324 7.64 -5.68 20.94
C VAL A 324 6.74 -6.88 20.69
N ALA A 325 7.09 -7.74 19.73
CA ALA A 325 6.40 -9.00 19.56
C ALA A 325 7.29 -10.06 18.89
N GLY A 326 7.09 -11.32 19.24
CA GLY A 326 7.42 -12.45 18.36
C GLY A 326 8.88 -12.90 18.31
N GLY A 327 9.38 -13.46 19.40
CA GLY A 327 10.65 -14.18 19.41
C GLY A 327 10.62 -15.39 20.36
N LEU A 328 11.20 -16.50 19.92
CA LEU A 328 11.48 -17.65 20.80
C LEU A 328 12.44 -17.27 21.96
N ALA A 329 13.31 -16.28 21.75
CA ALA A 329 14.21 -15.79 22.81
C ALA A 329 13.49 -14.92 23.88
N SER A 330 12.45 -14.17 23.49
CA SER A 330 11.53 -13.53 24.45
C SER A 330 10.64 -14.56 25.17
N SER A 331 10.55 -15.79 24.64
CA SER A 331 9.86 -16.92 25.29
C SER A 331 10.67 -17.55 26.44
N PHE A 332 11.97 -17.23 26.60
CA PHE A 332 12.79 -17.72 27.71
C PHE A 332 12.82 -16.80 28.94
N LYS A 333 12.34 -15.55 28.85
CA LYS A 333 11.88 -14.81 30.04
C LYS A 333 10.46 -15.23 30.47
N SER A 334 9.75 -15.97 29.62
CA SER A 334 8.43 -16.55 29.85
C SER A 334 8.46 -17.99 30.37
N LEU A 335 9.41 -18.34 31.26
CA LEU A 335 9.19 -19.50 32.14
C LEU A 335 7.94 -19.31 33.04
N VAL A 336 7.32 -18.12 32.98
CA VAL A 336 5.98 -17.82 33.51
C VAL A 336 5.19 -17.06 32.43
N GLY A 337 4.18 -17.71 31.84
CA GLY A 337 3.03 -17.02 31.25
C GLY A 337 3.09 -16.68 29.76
N ALA A 338 2.07 -17.11 29.03
CA ALA A 338 1.82 -16.84 27.63
C ALA A 338 1.91 -15.34 27.29
N THR A 339 2.41 -15.02 26.09
CA THR A 339 2.30 -13.67 25.51
C THR A 339 0.85 -13.18 25.56
N SER A 340 0.63 -12.05 26.24
CA SER A 340 -0.65 -11.38 26.42
C SER A 340 -0.63 -9.99 25.78
N ASN A 341 -1.83 -9.45 25.53
CA ASN A 341 -1.96 -8.07 25.07
C ASN A 341 -1.48 -7.11 26.17
N LEU A 342 -0.64 -6.14 25.80
CA LEU A 342 -0.24 -5.04 26.68
C LEU A 342 -0.91 -3.76 26.18
N SER A 343 -1.90 -3.25 26.91
CA SER A 343 -2.56 -1.97 26.62
C SER A 343 -2.15 -0.91 27.63
N ILE A 344 -1.94 0.31 27.15
CA ILE A 344 -1.75 1.55 27.93
C ILE A 344 -2.94 2.50 27.71
N GLY A 345 -4.09 1.95 27.30
CA GLY A 345 -5.34 2.70 27.13
C GLY A 345 -5.43 3.49 25.83
N MET A 346 -4.89 2.98 24.72
CA MET A 346 -5.18 3.54 23.40
C MET A 346 -6.59 3.13 22.93
N PRO A 347 -7.32 3.97 22.16
CA PRO A 347 -8.63 3.62 21.64
C PRO A 347 -8.62 2.27 20.89
N ALA A 348 -9.65 1.46 21.11
CA ALA A 348 -9.76 0.17 20.46
C ALA A 348 -10.06 0.36 18.96
N THR A 349 -9.29 -0.31 18.10
CA THR A 349 -9.50 -0.35 16.66
C THR A 349 -10.25 -1.63 16.30
N GLU A 350 -10.75 -1.74 15.07
CA GLU A 350 -11.34 -3.00 14.59
C GLU A 350 -10.37 -4.18 14.77
N LEU A 351 -9.09 -3.95 14.46
CA LEU A 351 -8.05 -4.97 14.58
C LEU A 351 -7.69 -5.29 16.04
N SER A 352 -7.60 -4.32 16.95
CA SER A 352 -7.33 -4.63 18.36
C SER A 352 -8.48 -5.41 18.99
N ARG A 353 -9.74 -5.06 18.66
CA ARG A 353 -10.94 -5.81 19.09
C ARG A 353 -10.93 -7.24 18.57
N SER A 354 -10.56 -7.46 17.29
CA SER A 354 -10.49 -8.81 16.74
C SER A 354 -9.44 -9.65 17.47
N VAL A 355 -8.25 -9.10 17.71
CA VAL A 355 -7.16 -9.77 18.44
C VAL A 355 -7.56 -10.08 19.89
N GLU A 356 -8.24 -9.18 20.58
CA GLU A 356 -8.78 -9.40 21.94
C GLU A 356 -9.84 -10.50 21.99
N ALA A 357 -10.71 -10.57 20.98
CA ALA A 357 -11.73 -11.61 20.87
C ALA A 357 -11.14 -13.01 20.54
N GLY A 358 -9.81 -13.15 20.48
CA GLY A 358 -9.13 -14.35 20.01
C GLY A 358 -9.24 -14.55 18.49
N GLY A 359 -9.76 -13.54 17.79
CA GLY A 359 -10.02 -13.54 16.36
C GLY A 359 -8.85 -13.00 15.55
N TRP A 360 -8.07 -13.92 14.98
CA TRP A 360 -7.56 -13.81 13.62
C TRP A 360 -7.28 -15.23 13.12
N ASN A 361 -8.32 -15.84 12.55
CA ASN A 361 -8.33 -17.21 12.04
C ASN A 361 -7.16 -17.44 11.08
N MET A 362 -6.13 -18.18 11.51
CA MET A 362 -5.20 -19.02 10.72
C MET A 362 -4.04 -19.53 11.61
N GLY A 363 -4.35 -20.30 12.66
CA GLY A 363 -3.37 -21.14 13.40
C GLY A 363 -2.30 -20.44 14.27
N ALA A 364 -2.09 -19.13 14.14
CA ALA A 364 -1.17 -18.37 14.98
C ALA A 364 -1.94 -17.52 16.01
N LYS A 365 -1.55 -17.59 17.29
CA LYS A 365 -2.06 -16.67 18.31
C LYS A 365 -1.48 -15.28 18.06
N TRP A 366 -2.36 -14.30 17.82
CA TRP A 366 -1.99 -12.90 17.67
C TRP A 366 -2.09 -12.19 19.03
N PHE A 367 -1.26 -11.17 19.21
CA PHE A 367 -1.31 -10.27 20.34
C PHE A 367 -0.82 -8.88 19.90
N TYR A 368 -1.13 -7.86 20.69
CA TYR A 368 -0.60 -6.52 20.49
C TYR A 368 0.09 -6.00 21.75
N GLN A 369 0.99 -5.05 21.56
CA GLN A 369 1.55 -4.27 22.66
C GLN A 369 1.56 -2.80 22.31
N GLU A 370 1.19 -1.98 23.28
CA GLU A 370 1.17 -0.53 23.19
C GLU A 370 2.38 0.07 23.91
N HIS A 371 3.04 1.02 23.25
CA HIS A 371 4.28 1.63 23.73
C HIS A 371 4.23 3.15 23.59
N ALA A 372 4.71 3.87 24.60
CA ALA A 372 4.99 5.30 24.47
C ALA A 372 6.22 5.53 23.57
N ILE A 373 6.13 6.48 22.66
CA ILE A 373 7.20 6.89 21.72
C ILE A 373 7.44 8.40 21.83
N PRO A 374 8.69 8.86 21.60
CA PRO A 374 9.01 10.29 21.68
C PRO A 374 8.26 11.05 20.57
N ALA A 375 7.59 12.13 20.96
CA ALA A 375 6.89 12.99 20.03
C ALA A 375 7.85 14.00 19.38
N GLY A 376 7.64 14.31 18.10
CA GLY A 376 8.51 15.20 17.32
C GLY A 376 9.83 14.57 16.86
N GLU A 377 10.11 13.33 17.27
CA GLU A 377 11.29 12.59 16.86
C GLU A 377 10.95 11.46 15.88
N PRO A 378 11.88 11.06 14.99
CA PRO A 378 11.70 9.89 14.16
C PRO A 378 11.51 8.63 15.00
N THR A 379 10.54 7.81 14.61
CA THR A 379 10.31 6.48 15.19
C THR A 379 10.37 5.46 14.06
N THR A 380 11.22 4.46 14.21
CA THR A 380 11.37 3.37 13.24
C THR A 380 10.71 2.12 13.76
N VAL A 381 9.91 1.48 12.91
CA VAL A 381 9.22 0.23 13.20
C VAL A 381 9.67 -0.82 12.18
N ARG A 382 9.86 -2.05 12.66
CA ARG A 382 10.06 -3.22 11.80
C ARG A 382 9.00 -4.25 12.14
N ILE A 383 8.34 -4.81 11.13
CA ILE A 383 7.29 -5.80 11.35
C ILE A 383 7.52 -6.95 10.37
N GLY A 384 7.35 -8.18 10.84
CA GLY A 384 7.37 -9.41 10.07
C GLY A 384 6.29 -10.34 10.60
N THR A 385 5.68 -11.13 9.73
CA THR A 385 4.69 -12.14 10.11
C THR A 385 5.04 -13.46 9.44
N PRO A 386 4.49 -14.62 9.84
CA PRO A 386 4.75 -15.87 9.12
C PRO A 386 4.42 -15.80 7.62
N ALA A 387 3.47 -14.93 7.24
CA ALA A 387 3.08 -14.70 5.85
C ALA A 387 3.87 -13.57 5.17
N CYS A 388 4.70 -12.82 5.90
CA CYS A 388 5.36 -11.61 5.43
C CYS A 388 6.80 -11.46 5.90
N GLN A 389 7.70 -11.23 4.94
CA GLN A 389 9.08 -10.82 5.24
C GLN A 389 9.11 -9.54 6.08
N MET A 390 10.20 -9.37 6.83
CA MET A 390 10.42 -8.19 7.66
C MET A 390 10.45 -6.93 6.79
N THR A 391 9.55 -6.01 7.06
CA THR A 391 9.51 -4.67 6.46
C THR A 391 9.96 -3.66 7.51
N SER A 392 10.44 -2.50 7.08
CA SER A 392 10.97 -1.47 7.99
C SER A 392 10.64 -0.08 7.46
N GLY A 393 10.20 0.81 8.35
CA GLY A 393 9.86 2.17 7.98
C GLY A 393 9.85 3.11 9.16
N SER A 394 10.03 4.39 8.86
CA SER A 394 10.14 5.47 9.83
C SER A 394 9.11 6.57 9.58
N PHE A 395 8.66 7.21 10.65
CA PHE A 395 7.75 8.36 10.64
C PHE A 395 8.03 9.28 11.83
N ILE A 396 7.53 10.51 11.80
CA ILE A 396 7.63 11.46 12.92
C ILE A 396 6.29 11.45 13.67
N ALA A 397 6.33 11.15 14.96
CA ALA A 397 5.13 11.07 15.78
C ALA A 397 4.68 12.45 16.27
N VAL A 398 3.38 12.72 16.26
CA VAL A 398 2.77 13.97 16.74
C VAL A 398 2.47 13.84 18.23
N PRO A 399 2.75 14.85 19.07
CA PRO A 399 2.44 14.82 20.51
C PRO A 399 1.00 14.39 20.82
N GLY A 400 0.83 13.51 21.81
CA GLY A 400 -0.48 13.02 22.25
C GLY A 400 -1.26 12.17 21.25
N VAL A 401 -0.67 11.83 20.10
CA VAL A 401 -1.35 11.03 19.07
C VAL A 401 -1.05 9.54 19.22
N ASP A 402 -2.10 8.75 19.00
CA ASP A 402 -2.07 7.30 19.00
C ASP A 402 -1.86 6.76 17.59
N TYR A 403 -0.99 5.77 17.46
CA TYR A 403 -0.61 5.15 16.20
C TYR A 403 -0.81 3.64 16.24
N GLU A 404 -1.12 3.04 15.11
CA GLU A 404 -1.18 1.59 14.93
C GLU A 404 -0.31 1.21 13.75
N ALA A 405 0.61 0.27 13.94
CA ALA A 405 1.42 -0.26 12.84
C ALA A 405 1.22 -1.76 12.66
N LYS A 406 1.05 -2.15 11.40
CA LYS A 406 0.84 -3.54 10.99
C LYS A 406 1.45 -3.81 9.63
N ASN A 407 1.73 -5.08 9.36
CA ASN A 407 1.99 -5.55 8.02
C ASN A 407 0.70 -6.03 7.38
N VAL A 408 0.42 -5.52 6.19
CA VAL A 408 -0.69 -5.93 5.34
C VAL A 408 -0.11 -6.64 4.13
N ARG A 409 -0.64 -7.83 3.83
CA ARG A 409 -0.35 -8.50 2.56
C ARG A 409 -1.25 -7.86 1.51
N ALA A 410 -0.66 -7.11 0.58
CA ALA A 410 -1.39 -6.55 -0.55
C ALA A 410 -1.97 -7.70 -1.38
N ALA A 411 -3.31 -7.77 -1.43
CA ALA A 411 -4.05 -8.87 -2.06
C ALA A 411 -3.62 -9.10 -3.52
N GLU A 412 -3.29 -8.02 -4.22
CA GLU A 412 -2.99 -8.02 -5.65
C GLU A 412 -1.61 -8.58 -6.01
N LYS A 413 -0.62 -8.46 -5.13
CA LYS A 413 0.79 -8.79 -5.45
C LYS A 413 1.40 -9.83 -4.52
N GLY A 414 0.68 -10.22 -3.47
CA GLY A 414 1.24 -11.01 -2.37
C GLY A 414 2.40 -10.32 -1.66
N LEU A 415 2.66 -9.04 -1.96
CA LEU A 415 3.71 -8.23 -1.36
C LEU A 415 3.28 -7.78 0.02
N CYS A 416 4.23 -7.74 0.93
CA CYS A 416 4.00 -7.29 2.29
C CYS A 416 4.36 -5.83 2.40
N MET A 417 3.37 -5.03 2.81
CA MET A 417 3.51 -3.59 2.98
C MET A 417 3.27 -3.26 4.44
N MET A 418 4.17 -2.49 5.02
CA MET A 418 3.95 -1.92 6.35
C MET A 418 3.03 -0.71 6.22
N THR A 419 2.07 -0.60 7.12
CA THR A 419 1.23 0.59 7.25
C THR A 419 1.34 1.12 8.67
N VAL A 420 1.48 2.44 8.81
CA VAL A 420 1.30 3.14 10.08
C VAL A 420 0.07 4.03 9.93
N ASN A 421 -0.86 3.93 10.86
CA ASN A 421 -2.10 4.71 10.87
C ASN A 421 -2.21 5.46 12.19
N ARG A 422 -2.72 6.69 12.15
CA ARG A 422 -3.21 7.40 13.32
C ARG A 422 -4.53 6.78 13.75
N ILE A 423 -4.69 6.51 15.04
CA ILE A 423 -5.94 6.08 15.66
C ILE A 423 -6.71 7.33 16.04
N LEU A 424 -7.93 7.47 15.52
CA LEU A 424 -8.87 8.52 15.89
C LEU A 424 -9.61 8.14 17.18
N PRO A 425 -10.20 9.10 17.93
CA PRO A 425 -10.88 8.81 19.21
C PRO A 425 -11.98 7.74 19.13
N ASN A 426 -12.62 7.59 17.98
CA ASN A 426 -13.66 6.58 17.72
C ASN A 426 -13.09 5.21 17.31
N GLY A 427 -11.76 5.07 17.19
CA GLY A 427 -11.09 3.86 16.75
C GLY A 427 -10.87 3.76 15.23
N ASP A 428 -11.28 4.76 14.45
CA ASP A 428 -11.01 4.82 13.02
C ASP A 428 -9.52 5.05 12.73
N LEU A 429 -9.08 4.62 11.56
CA LEU A 429 -7.68 4.68 11.15
C LEU A 429 -7.49 5.71 10.03
N LYS A 430 -6.55 6.64 10.24
CA LYS A 430 -6.08 7.58 9.20
C LYS A 430 -4.64 7.25 8.81
N PRO A 431 -4.34 6.95 7.52
CA PRO A 431 -2.98 6.62 7.09
C PRO A 431 -1.96 7.73 7.41
N VAL A 432 -0.75 7.32 7.77
CA VAL A 432 0.40 8.19 8.03
C VAL A 432 1.49 7.86 7.02
N PRO A 433 2.10 8.86 6.36
CA PRO A 433 3.20 8.62 5.44
C PRO A 433 4.40 8.04 6.18
N ILE A 434 4.97 6.97 5.64
CA ILE A 434 6.18 6.33 6.14
C ILE A 434 7.29 6.40 5.10
N THR A 435 8.52 6.57 5.55
CA THR A 435 9.71 6.45 4.71
C THR A 435 10.36 5.10 4.95
N ALA A 436 10.88 4.43 3.92
CA ALA A 436 11.63 3.19 4.10
C ALA A 436 12.84 3.44 5.00
N ALA A 437 12.97 2.65 6.08
CA ALA A 437 14.09 2.78 7.00
C ALA A 437 15.23 1.87 6.54
N SER A 438 16.47 2.38 6.58
CA SER A 438 17.67 1.58 6.34
C SER A 438 18.31 1.13 7.66
N ARG A 439 19.21 0.15 7.59
CA ARG A 439 20.05 -0.22 8.75
C ARG A 439 20.92 0.98 9.14
N CYS A 440 21.09 1.21 10.44
CA CYS A 440 21.99 2.25 10.94
C CYS A 440 23.44 1.94 10.55
N VAL A 441 24.18 2.97 10.12
CA VAL A 441 25.62 2.84 9.92
C VAL A 441 26.29 2.72 11.30
N PRO A 442 27.20 1.75 11.51
CA PRO A 442 27.95 1.63 12.77
C PRO A 442 28.58 2.98 13.15
N GLY A 443 28.30 3.47 14.36
CA GLY A 443 28.75 4.78 14.86
C GLY A 443 27.78 5.95 14.67
N ALA A 444 26.79 5.86 13.77
CA ALA A 444 25.79 6.92 13.58
C ALA A 444 24.70 6.92 14.66
N ALA A 445 24.34 5.76 15.21
CA ALA A 445 23.28 5.62 16.21
C ALA A 445 23.66 6.16 17.60
N ALA A 446 24.96 6.35 17.88
CA ALA A 446 25.43 6.89 19.15
C ALA A 446 25.36 8.42 19.24
N ALA A 447 25.17 9.11 18.12
CA ALA A 447 25.04 10.56 18.07
C ALA A 447 23.57 10.97 18.23
N LYS A 448 22.98 10.69 19.40
CA LYS A 448 21.83 11.52 19.82
C LYS A 448 22.34 12.95 19.92
N PRO A 449 21.65 13.96 19.34
CA PRO A 449 21.82 15.32 19.82
C PRO A 449 21.40 15.26 21.29
N ALA A 450 22.34 15.42 22.21
CA ALA A 450 22.01 15.67 23.59
C ALA A 450 21.22 16.99 23.61
N LEU A 451 19.89 16.90 23.57
CA LEU A 451 19.03 17.94 24.09
C LEU A 451 19.18 17.88 25.60
N ASP A 452 20.31 18.36 26.10
CA ASP A 452 20.51 18.69 27.50
C ASP A 452 19.55 19.84 27.83
N VAL A 453 18.34 19.47 28.23
CA VAL A 453 17.49 20.36 29.03
C VAL A 453 18.10 20.34 30.43
N PRO A 454 18.62 21.46 30.96
CA PRO A 454 19.15 21.50 32.32
C PRO A 454 18.02 21.14 33.28
N ARG A 455 18.11 19.97 33.91
CA ARG A 455 17.31 19.64 35.09
C ARG A 455 18.00 20.24 36.31
N ASP A 456 17.94 21.55 36.45
CA ASP A 456 18.16 22.20 37.75
C ASP A 456 16.90 22.03 38.59
N GLY A 457 16.77 20.85 39.21
CA GLY A 457 15.88 20.62 40.35
C GLY A 457 16.62 20.99 41.65
N PRO A 458 15.93 21.52 42.67
CA PRO A 458 16.56 21.92 43.92
C PRO A 458 17.21 20.72 44.62
N LYS A 459 18.51 20.83 44.90
CA LYS A 459 19.27 19.88 45.73
C LYS A 459 19.01 20.15 47.21
N ASP A 460 17.79 19.89 47.70
CA ASP A 460 17.53 19.81 49.13
C ASP A 460 16.69 18.57 49.41
N GLY A 461 17.38 17.48 49.76
CA GLY A 461 16.77 16.25 50.24
C GLY A 461 16.27 16.37 51.70
N PRO A 462 15.22 15.64 52.09
CA PRO A 462 14.76 15.61 53.46
C PRO A 462 15.77 14.87 54.36
N LYS A 463 16.13 15.50 55.48
CA LYS A 463 16.97 14.92 56.55
C LYS A 463 16.33 13.64 57.10
N GLU A 464 17.15 12.60 57.25
CA GLU A 464 16.82 11.34 57.91
C GLU A 464 16.27 11.55 59.33
N LEU A 465 15.15 10.89 59.62
CA LEU A 465 14.68 10.65 60.99
C LEU A 465 15.49 9.48 61.61
N PRO A 466 15.87 9.57 62.90
CA PRO A 466 16.69 8.55 63.54
C PRO A 466 15.92 7.25 63.77
N LYS A 467 16.62 6.13 63.52
CA LYS A 467 16.18 4.75 63.75
C LYS A 467 15.87 4.52 65.24
N GLN A 468 14.65 4.08 65.54
CA GLN A 468 14.32 3.46 66.83
C GLN A 468 14.86 2.02 66.84
N GLY A 469 15.65 1.70 67.86
CA GLY A 469 16.24 0.38 68.08
C GLY A 469 15.24 -0.65 68.62
N PRO A 470 15.61 -1.95 68.62
CA PRO A 470 14.75 -3.02 69.10
C PRO A 470 14.71 -3.06 70.64
N SER A 471 13.49 -2.98 71.19
CA SER A 471 13.22 -3.23 72.60
C SER A 471 13.14 -4.74 72.84
N ALA A 472 14.17 -5.30 73.48
CA ALA A 472 14.11 -6.61 74.12
C ALA A 472 13.54 -6.43 75.54
N ALA A 473 12.47 -7.16 75.85
CA ALA A 473 12.05 -7.41 77.22
C ALA A 473 11.84 -8.91 77.41
N ALA A 474 12.47 -9.39 78.48
CA ALA A 474 12.63 -10.78 78.85
C ALA A 474 11.39 -11.37 79.55
N ALA A 475 11.45 -12.69 79.67
CA ALA A 475 10.58 -13.58 80.45
C ALA A 475 10.34 -13.15 81.90
N VAL A 476 9.24 -13.63 82.50
CA VAL A 476 9.18 -14.56 83.66
C VAL A 476 7.73 -14.71 84.15
N ASN A 477 7.43 -15.95 84.57
CA ASN A 477 6.22 -16.56 85.15
C ASN A 477 5.07 -16.95 84.21
#